data_AF-A0A2E2SRN6-F1
#
_entry.id   AF-A0A2E2SRN6-F1
#
_cell.length_a   1.000
_cell.length_b   1.000
_cell.length_c   1.000
_cell.angle_alpha   90.00
_cell.angle_beta   90.00
_cell.angle_gamma   90.00
#
_symmetry.space_group_name_H-M   'P 1'
#
loop_
_entity.id
_entity.type
_entity.pdbx_description
1 polymer ?
#
loop_
_entity_poly.entity_id
_entity_poly.type
_entity_poly.pdbx_seq_one_letter_code
_entity_poly.pdbx_strand_id
1 'polypeptide(L)'
;MNLLFLGMTLGVVGKGLLALGVVWVHVAMANERRIDDLVVRSFRTELFITLLGFALILAGYIIEVSALGGFHTMATCVGDDCAAAIINALGD
;
A
#
# COMPACT_ATOMS: atom_id res chain seq x y z
N MET A 1 5.47 -3.06 19.82
CA MET A 1 5.01 -2.57 18.50
C MET A 1 4.68 -1.10 18.63
N ASN A 2 5.31 -0.28 17.79
CA ASN A 2 5.06 1.15 17.73
C ASN A 2 3.65 1.46 17.17
N LEU A 3 2.93 2.40 17.79
CA LEU A 3 1.61 2.88 17.32
C LEU A 3 1.69 3.48 15.91
N LEU A 4 2.79 4.15 15.58
CA LEU A 4 3.04 4.70 14.25
C LEU A 4 3.18 3.59 13.20
N PHE A 5 3.96 2.55 13.51
CA PHE A 5 4.13 1.39 12.64
C PHE A 5 2.80 0.66 12.41
N LEU A 6 1.98 0.53 13.47
CA LEU A 6 0.63 -0.02 13.37
C LEU A 6 -0.28 0.86 12.50
N GLY A 7 -0.22 2.17 12.65
CA GLY A 7 -1.00 3.11 11.84
C GLY A 7 -0.62 3.06 10.36
N MET A 8 0.67 3.05 10.03
CA MET A 8 1.17 2.89 8.67
C MET A 8 0.76 1.55 8.05
N THR A 9 0.94 0.44 8.78
CA THR A 9 0.53 -0.90 8.30
C THR A 9 -0.96 -0.96 8.01
N LEU A 10 -1.80 -0.52 8.95
CA LEU A 10 -3.26 -0.47 8.75
C LEU A 10 -3.64 0.43 7.58
N GLY A 11 -2.95 1.56 7.39
CA GLY A 11 -3.17 2.46 6.25
C GLY A 11 -2.87 1.80 4.90
N VAL A 12 -1.77 1.07 4.79
CA VAL A 12 -1.38 0.35 3.57
C VAL A 12 -2.34 -0.82 3.30
N VAL A 13 -2.69 -1.58 4.32
CA VAL A 13 -3.67 -2.67 4.23
C VAL A 13 -5.03 -2.11 3.77
N GLY A 14 -5.51 -1.03 4.38
CA GLY A 14 -6.79 -0.40 4.01
C GLY A 14 -6.81 0.10 2.56
N LYS A 15 -5.76 0.80 2.12
CA LYS A 15 -5.64 1.22 0.72
C LYS A 15 -5.55 0.02 -0.24
N GLY A 16 -4.89 -1.06 0.17
CA GLY A 16 -4.82 -2.29 -0.59
C GLY A 16 -6.17 -2.99 -0.76
N LEU A 17 -6.98 -3.02 0.30
CA LEU A 17 -8.35 -3.54 0.22
C LEU A 17 -9.21 -2.72 -0.74
N LEU A 18 -9.08 -1.38 -0.73
CA LEU A 18 -9.77 -0.53 -1.71
C LEU A 18 -9.32 -0.83 -3.14
N ALA A 19 -8.00 -0.92 -3.39
CA ALA A 19 -7.47 -1.23 -4.71
C ALA A 19 -7.96 -2.61 -5.21
N LEU A 20 -7.93 -3.63 -4.34
CA LEU A 20 -8.44 -4.98 -4.66
C LEU A 20 -9.94 -4.97 -4.96
N GLY A 21 -10.73 -4.21 -4.20
CA GLY A 21 -12.16 -4.05 -4.45
C GLY A 21 -12.44 -3.46 -5.84
N VAL A 22 -11.72 -2.39 -6.21
CA VAL A 22 -11.83 -1.77 -7.54
C VAL A 22 -11.43 -2.76 -8.64
N VAL A 23 -10.33 -3.48 -8.48
CA VAL A 23 -9.87 -4.50 -9.44
C VAL A 23 -10.90 -5.62 -9.60
N TRP A 24 -11.50 -6.09 -8.51
CA TRP A 24 -12.50 -7.16 -8.57
C TRP A 24 -13.73 -6.74 -9.36
N VAL A 25 -14.24 -5.53 -9.13
CA VAL A 25 -15.35 -4.97 -9.92
C VAL A 25 -15.01 -4.92 -11.41
N HIS A 26 -13.80 -4.46 -11.75
CA HIS A 26 -13.34 -4.39 -13.14
C HIS A 26 -13.25 -5.77 -13.80
N VAL A 27 -12.71 -6.77 -13.10
CA VAL A 27 -12.62 -8.14 -13.61
C VAL A 27 -14.01 -8.75 -13.78
N ALA A 28 -14.93 -8.52 -12.84
CA ALA A 28 -16.30 -8.99 -12.95
C ALA A 28 -17.01 -8.38 -14.17
N MET A 29 -16.90 -7.06 -14.37
CA MET A 29 -17.47 -6.37 -15.53
C MET A 29 -16.84 -6.83 -16.85
N ALA A 30 -15.51 -7.01 -16.90
CA ALA A 30 -14.82 -7.46 -18.11
C ALA A 30 -15.20 -8.88 -18.54
N ASN A 31 -15.62 -9.72 -17.60
CA ASN A 31 -16.05 -11.10 -17.88
C ASN A 31 -17.51 -11.18 -18.39
N GLU A 32 -18.29 -10.12 -18.16
CA GLU A 32 -19.65 -10.00 -18.68
C GLU A 32 -19.59 -9.67 -20.19
N ARG A 33 -19.78 -10.70 -21.04
CA ARG A 33 -19.64 -10.69 -22.53
C ARG A 33 -20.57 -9.74 -23.30
N ARG A 34 -21.20 -8.77 -22.64
CA ARG A 34 -22.13 -7.81 -23.26
C ARG A 34 -21.51 -6.45 -23.55
N ILE A 35 -20.23 -6.26 -23.20
CA ILE A 35 -19.53 -4.99 -23.27
C ILE A 35 -18.74 -4.86 -24.58
N ASP A 36 -18.82 -3.67 -25.19
CA ASP A 36 -18.18 -3.27 -26.44
C ASP A 36 -16.63 -3.22 -26.32
N ASP A 37 -15.89 -3.57 -27.38
CA ASP A 37 -14.42 -3.70 -27.36
C ASP A 37 -13.72 -2.37 -27.01
N LEU A 38 -14.34 -1.24 -27.38
CA LEU A 38 -13.89 0.11 -27.00
C LEU A 38 -13.86 0.30 -25.48
N VAL A 39 -14.86 -0.24 -24.78
CA VAL A 39 -14.99 -0.14 -23.32
C VAL A 39 -13.98 -1.07 -22.63
N VAL A 40 -13.76 -2.27 -23.17
CA VAL A 40 -12.74 -3.20 -22.66
C VAL A 40 -11.33 -2.59 -22.71
N ARG A 41 -11.02 -1.84 -23.77
CA ARG A 41 -9.71 -1.16 -23.90
C ARG A 41 -9.55 -0.02 -22.88
N SER A 42 -10.61 0.72 -22.58
CA SER A 42 -10.63 1.72 -21.50
C SER A 42 -10.36 1.06 -20.14
N PHE A 43 -11.06 -0.05 -19.84
CA PHE A 43 -10.88 -0.78 -18.59
C PHE A 43 -9.46 -1.29 -18.36
N ARG A 44 -8.75 -1.74 -19.42
CA ARG A 44 -7.34 -2.14 -19.29
C ARG A 44 -6.44 -1.00 -18.84
N THR A 45 -6.70 0.21 -19.33
CA THR A 45 -5.92 1.41 -18.96
C THR A 45 -6.19 1.80 -17.51
N GLU A 46 -7.45 1.76 -17.08
CA GLU A 46 -7.87 2.04 -15.71
C GLU A 46 -7.33 1.02 -14.70
N LEU A 47 -7.38 -0.27 -15.05
CA LEU A 47 -6.79 -1.36 -14.27
C LEU A 47 -5.27 -1.18 -14.13
N PHE A 48 -4.58 -0.81 -15.21
CA PHE A 48 -3.15 -0.55 -15.19
C PHE A 48 -2.80 0.61 -14.25
N ILE A 49 -3.55 1.71 -14.27
CA ILE A 49 -3.36 2.84 -13.36
C ILE A 49 -3.59 2.42 -11.90
N THR A 50 -4.62 1.62 -11.63
CA THR A 50 -4.93 1.12 -10.28
C THR A 50 -3.82 0.21 -9.77
N LEU A 51 -3.32 -0.70 -10.60
CA LEU A 51 -2.19 -1.57 -10.26
C LEU A 51 -0.90 -0.78 -10.03
N LEU A 52 -0.63 0.22 -10.86
CA LEU A 52 0.52 1.10 -10.69
C LEU A 52 0.43 1.88 -9.37
N GLY A 53 -0.74 2.44 -9.06
CA GLY A 53 -0.99 3.13 -7.79
C GLY A 53 -0.81 2.21 -6.59
N PHE A 54 -1.33 0.98 -6.67
CA PHE A 54 -1.14 -0.02 -5.61
C PHE A 54 0.33 -0.41 -5.42
N ALA A 55 1.08 -0.59 -6.52
CA ALA A 55 2.52 -0.85 -6.47
C ALA A 55 3.29 0.31 -5.82
N LEU A 56 2.94 1.55 -6.13
CA LEU A 56 3.54 2.74 -5.49
C LEU A 56 3.26 2.80 -3.99
N ILE A 57 2.06 2.42 -3.55
CA ILE A 57 1.72 2.36 -2.12
C ILE A 57 2.60 1.33 -1.40
N LEU A 58 2.77 0.14 -1.97
CA LEU A 58 3.63 -0.91 -1.41
C LEU A 58 5.10 -0.48 -1.37
N ALA A 59 5.60 0.11 -2.46
CA ALA A 59 6.96 0.62 -2.52
C ALA A 59 7.21 1.72 -1.48
N GLY A 60 6.28 2.69 -1.37
CA GLY A 60 6.34 3.74 -0.35
C GLY A 60 6.41 3.19 1.07
N TYR A 61 5.57 2.19 1.37
CA TYR A 61 5.60 1.53 2.69
C TYR A 61 6.94 0.85 3.00
N ILE A 62 7.55 0.16 2.03
CA ILE A 62 8.87 -0.45 2.20
C ILE A 62 9.92 0.62 2.46
N ILE A 63 9.89 1.72 1.69
CA ILE A 63 10.81 2.86 1.87
C ILE A 63 10.65 3.46 3.26
N GLU A 64 9.42 3.79 3.68
CA GLU A 64 9.12 4.33 5.01
C GLU A 64 9.65 3.42 6.11
N VAL A 65 9.32 2.12 6.08
CA VAL A 65 9.79 1.18 7.12
C VAL A 65 11.30 1.02 7.12
N SER A 66 11.95 1.03 5.95
CA SER A 66 13.40 0.96 5.85
C SER A 66 14.09 2.19 6.44
N ALA A 67 13.55 3.39 6.17
CA ALA A 67 14.03 4.65 6.71
C ALA A 67 13.89 4.66 8.25
N LEU A 68 12.78 4.13 8.76
CA LEU A 68 12.52 4.00 10.20
C LEU A 68 13.38 2.93 10.90
N GLY A 69 14.40 2.35 10.26
CA GLY A 69 15.29 1.36 10.90
C GLY A 69 14.81 -0.09 10.80
N GLY A 70 13.85 -0.37 9.89
CA GLY A 70 13.47 -1.70 9.46
C GLY A 70 12.33 -2.36 10.25
N PHE A 71 11.78 -3.43 9.68
CA PHE A 71 10.61 -4.15 10.21
C PHE A 71 10.84 -4.75 11.60
N HIS A 72 12.03 -5.30 11.86
CA HIS A 72 12.34 -5.94 13.13
C HIS A 72 12.33 -4.92 14.28
N THR A 73 13.06 -3.82 14.13
CA THR A 73 13.18 -2.74 15.11
C THR A 73 11.83 -2.12 15.43
N MET A 74 11.02 -1.82 14.41
CA MET A 74 9.70 -1.19 14.57
C MET A 74 8.64 -2.14 15.15
N ALA A 75 8.76 -3.45 14.91
CA ALA A 75 7.84 -4.44 15.48
C ALA A 75 8.12 -4.68 16.98
N THR A 76 9.39 -4.75 17.39
CA THR A 76 9.76 -5.16 18.75
C THR A 76 9.95 -3.99 19.72
N CYS A 77 10.16 -2.76 19.23
CA CYS A 77 10.37 -1.61 20.12
C CYS A 77 9.10 -1.26 20.94
N VAL A 78 9.31 -0.68 22.14
CA VAL A 78 8.28 -0.21 23.07
C VAL A 78 8.77 1.09 23.74
N GLY A 79 7.92 2.10 23.82
CA GLY A 79 8.22 3.33 24.58
C GLY A 79 9.39 4.14 24.01
N ASP A 80 10.29 4.60 24.89
CA ASP A 80 11.38 5.53 24.59
C ASP A 80 12.39 4.96 23.58
N ASP A 81 12.55 3.63 23.52
CA ASP A 81 13.42 2.94 22.56
C ASP A 81 12.94 3.14 21.11
N CYS A 82 11.62 3.25 20.89
CA CYS A 82 11.08 3.55 19.56
C CYS A 82 11.34 5.02 19.17
N ALA A 83 11.26 5.94 20.13
CA ALA A 83 11.48 7.36 19.88
C ALA A 83 12.95 7.63 19.50
N ALA A 84 13.90 6.99 20.20
CA ALA A 84 15.32 7.07 19.87
C ALA A 84 15.64 6.51 18.47
N ALA A 85 15.02 5.39 18.08
CA ALA A 85 15.19 4.83 16.73
C ALA A 85 14.68 5.76 15.63
N ILE A 86 13.54 6.43 15.85
CA ILE A 86 12.98 7.42 14.92
C ILE A 86 13.86 8.67 14.84
N ILE A 87 14.34 9.17 15.98
CA ILE A 87 15.20 10.36 16.04
C ILE A 87 16.53 10.09 15.32
N ASN A 88 17.15 8.93 15.52
CA ASN A 88 18.36 8.55 14.80
C ASN A 88 18.10 8.40 13.28
N ALA A 89 16.93 7.90 12.89
CA ALA A 89 16.54 7.81 11.48
C ALA A 89 16.24 9.15 10.79
N LEU A 90 15.88 10.19 11.56
CA LEU A 90 15.55 11.54 11.07
C LEU A 90 16.68 12.57 11.28
N GLY A 91 17.70 12.21 12.05
CA GLY A 91 18.79 13.09 12.48
C GLY A 91 20.06 13.02 11.64
N ASP A 92 20.16 12.03 10.74
CA ASP A 92 21.20 11.89 9.71
C ASP A 92 20.68 12.39 8.35
#